data_AF-A0A442IEY6-F1
#
_entry.id   AF-A0A442IEY6-F1
#
_cell.length_a   1.000
_cell.length_b   1.000
_cell.length_c   1.000
_cell.angle_alpha   90.00
_cell.angle_beta   90.00
_cell.angle_gamma   90.00
#
_symmetry.space_group_name_H-M   'P 1'
#
loop_
_entity.id
_entity.type
_entity.pdbx_description
1 polymer ?
#
loop_
_entity_poly.entity_id
_entity_poly.type
_entity_poly.pdbx_seq_one_letter_code
_entity_poly.pdbx_strand_id
1 'polypeptide(L)'
;MSAHIGINGSTLANICNTAAARFREHAQEFRKLIDYKPTPEHEKGGVWQIDMTPHGEGARRLAEQFDLQAKEAEEYAAIFMDADTIEVTYESA
;
A
#
# COMPACT_ATOMS: atom_id res chain seq x y z
N MET A 1 -32.57 2.54 -11.16
CA MET A 1 -32.59 3.34 -9.92
C MET A 1 -31.15 3.56 -9.53
N SER A 2 -30.64 4.78 -9.68
CA SER A 2 -29.29 5.13 -9.23
C SER A 2 -29.37 5.50 -7.75
N ALA A 3 -28.60 4.81 -6.90
CA ALA A 3 -28.45 5.22 -5.51
C ALA A 3 -27.39 6.33 -5.45
N HIS A 4 -27.78 7.54 -5.09
CA HIS A 4 -26.83 8.61 -4.81
C HIS A 4 -26.24 8.41 -3.42
N ILE A 5 -25.11 7.72 -3.34
CA ILE A 5 -24.30 7.71 -2.11
C ILE A 5 -23.45 8.98 -2.15
N GLY A 6 -23.88 10.01 -1.43
CA GLY A 6 -23.07 11.20 -1.20
C GLY A 6 -21.93 10.88 -0.24
N ILE A 7 -20.79 10.44 -0.77
CA ILE A 7 -19.57 10.26 0.05
C ILE A 7 -18.91 11.62 0.21
N ASN A 8 -18.71 12.05 1.45
CA ASN A 8 -18.04 13.32 1.75
C ASN A 8 -16.58 13.27 1.27
N GLY A 9 -16.17 14.25 0.44
CA GLY A 9 -14.81 14.38 -0.07
C GLY A 9 -13.76 14.45 1.05
N SER A 10 -14.08 15.07 2.19
CA SER A 10 -13.17 15.08 3.34
C SER A 10 -12.93 13.68 3.91
N THR A 11 -13.93 12.80 3.88
CA THR A 11 -13.78 11.41 4.33
C THR A 11 -12.86 10.64 3.40
N LEU A 12 -13.04 10.79 2.07
CA LEU A 12 -12.18 10.13 1.09
C LEU A 12 -10.75 10.66 1.15
N ALA A 13 -10.57 11.97 1.30
CA ALA A 13 -9.26 12.57 1.51
C ALA A 13 -8.55 12.01 2.77
N ASN A 14 -9.28 11.87 3.88
CA ASN A 14 -8.72 11.29 5.11
C ASN A 14 -8.32 9.82 4.94
N ILE A 15 -9.10 9.03 4.19
CA ILE A 15 -8.75 7.64 3.86
C ILE A 15 -7.47 7.61 3.04
N CYS A 16 -7.38 8.44 1.99
CA CYS A 16 -6.21 8.54 1.13
C CYS A 16 -4.96 8.98 1.90
N ASN A 17 -5.06 9.99 2.78
CA ASN A 17 -3.96 10.42 3.65
C ASN A 17 -3.50 9.30 4.60
N THR A 18 -4.44 8.54 5.16
CA THR A 18 -4.13 7.39 6.01
C THR A 18 -3.43 6.30 5.22
N ALA A 19 -3.91 5.98 4.01
CA ALA A 19 -3.30 5.01 3.12
C ALA A 19 -1.87 5.43 2.75
N ALA A 20 -1.66 6.70 2.39
CA ALA A 20 -0.33 7.23 2.09
C ALA A 20 0.65 7.06 3.26
N ALA A 21 0.22 7.39 4.48
CA ALA A 21 1.03 7.17 5.68
C ALA A 21 1.41 5.70 5.86
N ARG A 22 0.45 4.78 5.69
CA ARG A 22 0.71 3.34 5.77
C ARG A 22 1.68 2.88 4.69
N PHE A 23 1.53 3.33 3.46
CA PHE A 23 2.45 2.96 2.38
C PHE A 23 3.87 3.44 2.67
N ARG A 24 4.05 4.66 3.18
CA ARG A 24 5.38 5.15 3.60
C ARG A 24 6.00 4.31 4.72
N GLU A 25 5.19 3.92 5.72
CA GLU A 25 5.65 3.00 6.78
C GLU A 25 6.13 1.68 6.19
N HIS A 26 5.36 1.06 5.29
CA HIS A 26 5.75 -0.19 4.65
C HIS A 26 7.00 -0.04 3.79
N ALA A 27 7.12 1.05 3.03
CA ALA A 27 8.33 1.35 2.27
C ALA A 27 9.57 1.42 3.17
N GLN A 28 9.46 2.03 4.36
CA GLN A 28 10.54 2.06 5.34
C GLN A 28 10.88 0.68 5.89
N GLU A 29 9.89 -0.16 6.19
CA GLU A 29 10.14 -1.54 6.64
C GLU A 29 10.85 -2.37 5.57
N PHE A 30 10.42 -2.29 4.31
CA PHE A 30 11.08 -2.99 3.21
C PHE A 30 12.51 -2.50 2.97
N ARG A 31 12.79 -1.21 3.15
CA ARG A 31 14.17 -0.70 3.05
C ARG A 31 15.10 -1.35 4.07
N LYS A 32 14.63 -1.66 5.29
CA LYS A 32 15.43 -2.38 6.30
C LYS A 32 15.80 -3.80 5.86
N LEU A 33 15.01 -4.38 4.95
CA LEU A 33 15.22 -5.74 4.44
C LEU A 33 16.15 -5.81 3.21
N ILE A 34 16.59 -4.68 2.67
CA ILE A 34 17.50 -4.66 1.50
C ILE A 34 18.79 -5.41 1.82
N ASP A 35 19.38 -5.17 2.99
CA ASP A 35 20.61 -5.83 3.42
C ASP A 35 20.36 -7.09 4.27
N TYR A 36 19.10 -7.53 4.38
CA TYR A 36 18.74 -8.74 5.12
C TYR A 36 19.39 -9.96 4.47
N LYS A 37 20.02 -10.79 5.31
CA LYS A 37 20.60 -12.06 4.89
C LYS A 37 19.67 -13.18 5.35
N PRO A 38 19.00 -13.89 4.43
CA PRO A 38 18.09 -14.96 4.80
C PRO A 38 18.81 -16.07 5.56
N THR A 39 18.09 -16.70 6.47
CA THR A 39 18.63 -17.86 7.21
C THR A 39 18.85 -19.01 6.22
N PRO A 40 20.01 -19.68 6.23
CA PRO A 40 20.25 -20.82 5.36
C PRO A 40 19.19 -21.91 5.55
N GLU A 41 18.85 -22.56 4.43
CA GLU A 41 17.94 -23.70 4.42
C GLU A 41 18.46 -24.79 5.36
N HIS A 42 17.60 -25.28 6.24
CA HIS A 42 17.96 -26.34 7.17
C HIS A 42 16.76 -27.24 7.47
N GLU A 43 17.06 -28.51 7.74
CA GLU A 43 16.08 -29.47 8.22
C GLU A 43 15.93 -29.36 9.74
N LYS A 44 14.68 -29.29 10.22
CA LYS A 44 14.37 -29.32 11.66
C LYS A 44 13.18 -30.25 11.91
N GLY A 45 13.44 -31.40 12.52
CA GLY A 45 12.41 -32.38 12.85
C GLY A 45 11.73 -33.00 11.63
N GLY A 46 12.47 -33.26 10.55
CA GLY A 46 11.92 -33.85 9.32
C GLY A 46 11.29 -32.85 8.34
N VAL A 47 11.34 -31.54 8.63
CA VAL A 47 10.77 -30.48 7.78
C VAL A 47 11.87 -29.52 7.36
N TRP A 48 11.92 -29.22 6.05
CA TRP A 48 12.80 -28.19 5.48
C TRP A 48 12.24 -26.79 5.76
N GLN A 49 13.06 -25.93 6.36
CA GLN A 49 12.74 -24.52 6.58
C GLN A 49 13.44 -23.66 5.53
N ILE A 50 12.66 -22.85 4.82
CA ILE A 50 13.13 -21.91 3.80
C ILE A 50 12.70 -20.51 4.22
N ASP A 51 13.64 -19.57 4.25
CA ASP A 51 13.38 -18.17 4.56
C ASP A 51 12.89 -17.44 3.30
N MET A 52 11.59 -17.15 3.28
CA MET A 52 10.91 -16.49 2.16
C MET A 52 10.79 -14.97 2.36
N THR A 53 11.47 -14.40 3.36
CA THR A 53 11.42 -12.95 3.62
C THR A 53 11.94 -12.19 2.40
N PRO A 54 11.20 -11.20 1.86
CA PRO A 54 11.70 -10.38 0.76
C PRO A 54 12.99 -9.66 1.17
N HIS A 55 14.03 -9.73 0.35
CA HIS A 55 15.34 -9.13 0.64
C HIS A 55 16.05 -8.66 -0.64
N GLY A 56 17.15 -7.94 -0.48
CA GLY A 56 17.95 -7.44 -1.60
C GLY A 56 17.12 -6.62 -2.59
N GLU A 57 17.26 -6.95 -3.87
CA GLU A 57 16.54 -6.30 -4.96
C GLU A 57 15.01 -6.43 -4.84
N GLY A 58 14.51 -7.56 -4.33
CA GLY A 58 13.08 -7.76 -4.13
C GLY A 58 12.50 -6.81 -3.10
N ALA A 59 13.19 -6.65 -1.97
CA ALA A 59 12.81 -5.68 -0.94
C ALA A 59 12.90 -4.24 -1.44
N ARG A 60 13.95 -3.89 -2.22
CA ARG A 60 14.09 -2.57 -2.84
C ARG A 60 12.92 -2.22 -3.74
N ARG A 61 12.53 -3.13 -4.64
CA ARG A 61 11.39 -2.91 -5.55
C ARG A 61 10.07 -2.75 -4.79
N LEU A 62 9.85 -3.54 -3.75
CA LEU A 62 8.66 -3.39 -2.91
C LEU A 62 8.63 -2.02 -2.24
N ALA A 63 9.75 -1.56 -1.69
CA ALA A 63 9.84 -0.22 -1.11
C ALA A 63 9.50 0.88 -2.13
N GLU A 64 10.06 0.80 -3.34
CA GLU A 64 9.79 1.77 -4.43
C GLU A 64 8.31 1.77 -4.86
N GLN A 65 7.67 0.60 -4.92
CA GLN A 65 6.23 0.52 -5.23
C GLN A 65 5.37 1.15 -4.13
N PHE A 66 5.71 0.91 -2.85
CA PHE A 66 5.00 1.54 -1.74
C PHE A 66 5.19 3.07 -1.72
N ASP A 67 6.38 3.57 -2.06
CA ASP A 67 6.58 5.02 -2.21
C ASP A 67 5.69 5.61 -3.32
N LEU A 68 5.59 4.92 -4.45
CA LEU A 68 4.72 5.34 -5.56
C LEU A 68 3.26 5.38 -5.13
N GLN A 69 2.78 4.33 -4.47
CA GLN A 69 1.41 4.26 -3.96
C GLN A 69 1.12 5.34 -2.91
N ALA A 70 2.10 5.70 -2.07
CA ALA A 70 1.97 6.80 -1.13
C ALA A 70 1.75 8.13 -1.86
N LYS A 71 2.57 8.39 -2.87
CA LYS A 71 2.45 9.59 -3.70
C LYS A 71 1.10 9.67 -4.41
N GLU A 72 0.66 8.59 -5.05
CA GLU A 72 -0.64 8.53 -5.72
C GLU A 72 -1.79 8.76 -4.72
N ALA A 73 -1.72 8.16 -3.53
CA ALA A 73 -2.73 8.37 -2.49
C ALA A 73 -2.78 9.83 -2.00
N GLU A 74 -1.64 10.51 -1.88
CA GLU A 74 -1.61 11.95 -1.55
C GLU A 74 -2.22 12.81 -2.66
N GLU A 75 -1.96 12.49 -3.91
CA GLU A 75 -2.55 13.18 -5.06
C GLU A 75 -4.08 13.01 -5.07
N TYR A 76 -4.59 11.80 -4.81
CA TYR A 76 -6.02 11.57 -4.64
C TYR A 76 -6.61 12.31 -3.44
N ALA A 77 -5.88 12.37 -2.31
CA ALA A 77 -6.34 13.12 -1.15
C ALA A 77 -6.55 14.60 -1.47
N ALA A 78 -5.62 15.21 -2.21
CA ALA A 78 -5.74 16.59 -2.66
C ALA A 78 -6.96 16.79 -3.58
N ILE A 79 -7.16 15.89 -4.55
CA ILE A 79 -8.32 15.93 -5.46
C ILE A 79 -9.64 15.89 -4.67
N PHE A 80 -9.74 15.00 -3.67
CA PHE A 80 -10.98 14.87 -2.88
C PHE A 80 -11.21 16.02 -1.89
N MET A 81 -10.17 16.72 -1.46
CA MET A 81 -10.31 17.94 -0.65
C MET A 81 -10.87 19.11 -1.46
N ASP A 82 -10.50 19.21 -2.73
CA ASP A 82 -10.91 20.30 -3.63
C ASP A 82 -12.23 20.00 -4.37
N ALA A 83 -12.81 18.80 -4.19
CA ALA A 83 -14.03 18.38 -4.87
C ALA A 83 -15.30 18.88 -4.14
N ASP A 84 -16.10 19.69 -4.82
CA ASP A 84 -17.42 20.14 -4.33
C ASP A 84 -18.47 19.01 -4.29
N THR A 85 -18.40 18.07 -5.24
CA THR A 85 -19.23 16.85 -5.31
C THR A 85 -18.44 15.71 -5.94
N ILE A 86 -18.70 14.47 -5.51
CA ILE A 86 -18.09 13.25 -6.05
C ILE A 86 -19.22 12.36 -6.59
N GLU A 87 -19.22 12.12 -7.90
CA GLU A 87 -20.13 11.18 -8.53
C GLU A 87 -19.45 9.82 -8.72
N VAL A 88 -20.07 8.76 -8.19
CA VAL A 88 -19.62 7.38 -8.36
C VAL A 88 -20.64 6.65 -9.24
N THR A 89 -20.26 6.34 -10.47
CA THR A 89 -21.05 5.48 -11.36
C THR A 89 -20.75 4.02 -11.05
N TYR A 90 -21.75 3.31 -10.49
CA TYR A 90 -21.68 1.87 -10.30
C TYR A 90 -22.27 1.16 -11.53
N GLU A 91 -21.43 0.50 -12.32
CA GLU A 91 -21.91 -0.48 -13.30
C GLU A 91 -22.16 -1.80 -12.56
N SER A 92 -23.42 -2.22 -12.48
CA SER A 92 -23.77 -3.56 -12.01
C SER A 92 -23.27 -4.58 -13.02
N ALA A 93 -22.32 -5.42 -12.60
CA ALA A 93 -21.85 -6.59 -13.35
C ALA A 93 -22.98 -7.58 -13.67
#